data_AF-A0A8X6KZD4-F1
#
_entry.id   AF-A0A8X6KZD4-F1
#
_cell.length_a   1.000
_cell.length_b   1.000
_cell.length_c   1.000
_cell.angle_alpha   90.00
_cell.angle_beta   90.00
_cell.angle_gamma   90.00
#
_symmetry.space_group_name_H-M   'P 1'
#
loop_
_entity.id
_entity.type
_entity.pdbx_description
1 polymer ?
#
loop_
_entity_poly.entity_id
_entity_poly.type
_entity_poly.pdbx_seq_one_letter_code
_entity_poly.pdbx_strand_id
1 'polypeptide(L)'
;MNERIALEEETRLEKERWLVQEQMKQVEEHKMRMKAEKQKCLQEERCKRMEEQKQFLKQKSDEDREVPQAIEKVLVFKGERAQMLSVNPDAVAQPVTVGEGKGLSRDSSKVPLIPVDQGRS
;
A
#
# COMPACT_ATOMS: atom_id res chain seq x y z
N MET A 1 -70.87 -10.30 -36.88
CA MET A 1 -69.56 -10.15 -37.55
C MET A 1 -68.67 -9.12 -36.84
N ASN A 2 -69.21 -7.98 -36.40
CA ASN A 2 -68.45 -6.92 -35.71
C ASN A 2 -67.90 -7.32 -34.33
N GLU A 3 -68.63 -8.14 -33.56
CA GLU A 3 -68.19 -8.58 -32.21
C GLU A 3 -66.93 -9.44 -32.23
N ARG A 4 -66.79 -10.31 -33.25
CA ARG A 4 -65.62 -11.17 -33.39
C ARG A 4 -64.35 -10.35 -33.69
N ILE A 5 -64.47 -9.30 -34.50
CA ILE A 5 -63.36 -8.40 -34.82
C ILE A 5 -62.96 -7.59 -33.57
N ALA A 6 -63.94 -7.12 -32.79
CA ALA A 6 -63.67 -6.40 -31.54
C ALA A 6 -62.94 -7.26 -30.51
N LEU A 7 -63.34 -8.53 -30.35
CA LEU A 7 -62.71 -9.47 -29.43
C LEU A 7 -61.26 -9.81 -29.84
N GLU A 8 -61.03 -9.94 -31.15
CA GLU A 8 -59.69 -10.18 -31.71
C GLU A 8 -58.76 -8.98 -31.49
N GLU A 9 -59.27 -7.76 -31.70
CA GLU A 9 -58.55 -6.51 -31.44
C GLU A 9 -58.24 -6.36 -29.93
N GLU A 10 -59.19 -6.67 -29.05
CA GLU A 10 -59.01 -6.63 -27.59
C GLU A 10 -57.92 -7.62 -27.13
N THR A 11 -57.97 -8.85 -27.63
CA THR A 11 -56.95 -9.88 -27.33
C THR A 11 -55.58 -9.47 -27.84
N ARG A 12 -55.49 -8.82 -29.02
CA ARG A 12 -54.23 -8.30 -29.56
C ARG A 12 -53.66 -7.21 -28.66
N LEU A 13 -54.48 -6.23 -28.29
CA LEU A 13 -54.08 -5.14 -27.40
C LEU A 13 -53.67 -5.64 -26.01
N GLU A 14 -54.31 -6.68 -25.49
CA GLU A 14 -53.91 -7.30 -24.22
C GLU A 14 -52.52 -7.94 -24.31
N LYS A 15 -52.23 -8.68 -25.39
CA LYS A 15 -50.91 -9.26 -25.63
C LYS A 15 -49.83 -8.20 -25.79
N GLU A 16 -50.12 -7.12 -26.52
CA GLU A 16 -49.20 -5.99 -26.69
C GLU A 16 -48.90 -5.32 -25.34
N ARG A 17 -49.93 -5.07 -24.52
CA ARG A 17 -49.76 -4.50 -23.17
C ARG A 17 -48.92 -5.41 -22.28
N TRP A 18 -49.17 -6.72 -22.31
CA TRP A 18 -48.38 -7.68 -21.54
C TRP A 18 -46.91 -7.69 -21.97
N LEU A 19 -46.64 -7.66 -23.28
CA LEU A 19 -45.27 -7.65 -23.81
C LEU A 19 -44.50 -6.40 -23.36
N VAL A 20 -45.15 -5.23 -23.42
CA VAL A 20 -44.55 -3.97 -22.94
C VAL A 20 -44.26 -4.03 -21.45
N GLN A 21 -45.19 -4.55 -20.65
CA GLN A 21 -44.99 -4.71 -19.20
C GLN A 21 -43.82 -5.65 -18.89
N GLU A 22 -43.73 -6.79 -19.57
CA GLU A 22 -42.64 -7.74 -19.35
C GLU A 22 -41.29 -7.15 -19.77
N GLN A 23 -41.25 -6.40 -20.87
CA GLN A 23 -40.03 -5.71 -21.30
C GLN A 23 -39.61 -4.63 -20.29
N MET A 24 -40.55 -3.84 -19.77
CA MET A 24 -40.26 -2.85 -18.72
C MET A 24 -39.70 -3.52 -17.46
N LYS A 25 -40.29 -4.63 -17.03
CA LYS A 25 -39.81 -5.41 -15.89
C LYS A 25 -38.39 -5.92 -16.09
N GLN A 26 -38.06 -6.45 -17.26
CA GLN A 26 -36.70 -6.90 -17.56
C GLN A 26 -35.68 -5.75 -17.54
N VAL A 27 -36.05 -4.58 -18.07
CA VAL A 27 -35.20 -3.38 -18.04
C VAL A 27 -34.98 -2.91 -16.60
N GLU A 28 -36.02 -2.90 -15.77
CA GLU A 28 -35.90 -2.52 -14.37
C GLU A 28 -35.03 -3.50 -13.58
N GLU A 29 -35.21 -4.80 -13.80
CA GLU A 29 -34.37 -5.84 -13.19
C GLU A 29 -32.91 -5.70 -13.61
N HIS A 30 -32.65 -5.46 -14.90
CA HIS A 30 -31.29 -5.22 -15.40
C HIS A 30 -30.67 -3.97 -14.77
N LYS A 31 -31.43 -2.88 -14.66
CA LYS A 31 -30.97 -1.64 -14.00
C LYS A 31 -30.61 -1.88 -12.54
N MET A 32 -31.42 -2.66 -11.81
CA MET A 32 -31.14 -3.00 -10.42
C MET A 32 -29.89 -3.88 -10.29
N ARG A 33 -29.72 -4.87 -11.17
CA ARG A 33 -28.50 -5.70 -11.23
C ARG A 33 -27.25 -4.87 -11.49
N MET A 34 -27.28 -3.99 -12.49
CA MET A 34 -26.16 -3.10 -12.82
C MET A 34 -25.81 -2.17 -11.65
N LYS A 35 -26.82 -1.64 -10.94
CA LYS A 35 -26.59 -0.79 -9.76
C LYS A 35 -25.94 -1.59 -8.62
N ALA A 36 -26.42 -2.80 -8.36
CA ALA A 36 -25.88 -3.68 -7.33
C ALA A 36 -24.43 -4.10 -7.64
N GLU A 37 -24.15 -4.47 -8.89
CA GLU A 37 -22.80 -4.85 -9.33
C GLU A 37 -21.82 -3.68 -9.21
N LYS A 38 -22.22 -2.48 -9.66
CA LYS A 38 -21.40 -1.27 -9.49
C LYS A 38 -21.11 -0.98 -8.01
N GLN A 39 -22.10 -1.15 -7.13
CA GLN A 39 -21.91 -0.96 -5.70
C GLN A 39 -20.96 -2.01 -5.10
N LYS A 40 -21.10 -3.28 -5.51
CA LYS A 40 -20.21 -4.37 -5.09
C LYS A 40 -18.77 -4.12 -5.51
N CYS A 41 -18.53 -3.73 -6.77
CA CYS A 41 -17.21 -3.39 -7.28
C CYS A 41 -16.56 -2.26 -6.46
N LEU A 42 -17.31 -1.18 -6.19
CA LEU A 42 -16.81 -0.07 -5.37
C LEU A 42 -16.49 -0.49 -3.92
N GLN A 43 -17.26 -1.43 -3.36
CA GLN A 43 -17.00 -1.96 -2.02
C GLN A 43 -15.74 -2.83 -2.00
N GLU A 44 -15.57 -3.72 -2.98
CA GLU A 44 -14.39 -4.56 -3.13
C GLU A 44 -13.12 -3.72 -3.30
N GLU A 45 -13.14 -2.66 -4.12
CA GLU A 45 -12.00 -1.74 -4.25
C GLU A 45 -11.67 -1.00 -2.96
N ARG A 46 -12.68 -0.62 -2.17
CA ARG A 46 -12.47 0.01 -0.86
C ARG A 46 -11.84 -0.96 0.13
N CYS A 47 -12.33 -2.19 0.19
CA CYS A 47 -11.76 -3.25 1.03
C CYS A 47 -10.31 -3.53 0.63
N LYS A 48 -10.04 -3.70 -0.67
CA LYS A 48 -8.68 -3.97 -1.16
C LYS A 48 -7.71 -2.84 -0.80
N ARG A 49 -8.09 -1.58 -1.02
CA ARG A 49 -7.24 -0.43 -0.64
C ARG A 49 -6.99 -0.37 0.87
N MET A 50 -7.98 -0.69 1.69
CA MET A 50 -7.81 -0.75 3.14
C MET A 50 -6.86 -1.88 3.55
N GLU A 51 -6.98 -3.06 2.94
CA GLU A 51 -6.08 -4.19 3.21
C GLU A 51 -4.64 -3.87 2.79
N GLU A 52 -4.43 -3.27 1.62
CA GLU A 52 -3.12 -2.80 1.16
C GLU A 52 -2.53 -1.77 2.14
N GLN A 53 -3.32 -0.80 2.60
CA GLN A 53 -2.87 0.18 3.60
C GLN A 53 -2.49 -0.49 4.92
N LYS A 54 -3.28 -1.46 5.38
CA LYS A 54 -3.01 -2.22 6.61
C LYS A 54 -1.73 -3.04 6.48
N GLN A 55 -1.49 -3.67 5.34
CA GLN A 55 -0.25 -4.41 5.07
C GLN A 55 0.97 -3.49 5.05
N PHE A 56 0.87 -2.32 4.40
CA PHE A 56 1.94 -1.33 4.38
C PHE A 56 2.30 -0.82 5.78
N LEU A 57 1.30 -0.48 6.60
CA LEU A 57 1.51 -0.05 7.98
C LEU A 57 2.15 -1.14 8.83
N LYS A 58 1.77 -2.40 8.61
CA LYS A 58 2.40 -3.54 9.28
C LYS A 58 3.88 -3.67 8.91
N GLN A 59 4.21 -3.60 7.61
CA GLN A 59 5.60 -3.67 7.15
C GLN A 59 6.45 -2.56 7.76
N LYS A 60 5.95 -1.31 7.77
CA LYS A 60 6.64 -0.20 8.44
C LYS A 60 6.87 -0.47 9.93
N SER A 61 5.87 -0.97 10.63
CA SER A 61 6.01 -1.28 12.06
C SER A 61 7.02 -2.40 12.32
N ASP A 62 7.12 -3.38 11.42
CA ASP A 62 8.10 -4.47 11.51
C ASP A 62 9.52 -3.91 11.26
N GLU A 63 9.70 -3.08 10.22
CA GLU A 63 10.97 -2.38 9.94
C GLU A 63 11.42 -1.48 11.11
N ASP A 64 10.51 -0.69 11.68
CA ASP A 64 10.75 0.20 12.82
C ASP A 64 11.21 -0.57 14.08
N ARG A 65 10.94 -1.88 14.16
CA ARG A 65 11.34 -2.76 15.27
C ARG A 65 12.60 -3.58 14.96
N GLU A 66 12.70 -4.15 13.76
CA GLU A 66 13.80 -5.04 13.39
C GLU A 66 15.12 -4.30 13.25
N VAL A 67 15.11 -3.08 12.70
CA VAL A 67 16.33 -2.29 12.50
C VAL A 67 16.99 -1.91 13.84
N PRO A 68 16.27 -1.34 14.84
CA PRO A 68 16.86 -1.10 16.15
C PRO A 68 17.39 -2.37 16.83
N GLN A 69 16.66 -3.49 16.74
CA GLN A 69 17.10 -4.77 17.32
C GLN A 69 18.37 -5.31 16.64
N ALA A 70 18.50 -5.14 15.32
CA ALA A 70 19.69 -5.52 14.59
C ALA A 70 20.89 -4.64 14.98
N ILE A 71 20.68 -3.32 15.10
CA ILE A 71 21.71 -2.38 15.56
C ILE A 71 22.18 -2.75 16.96
N GLU A 72 21.26 -3.02 17.89
CA GLU A 72 21.58 -3.42 19.27
C GLU A 72 22.45 -4.69 19.29
N LYS A 73 22.07 -5.73 18.55
CA LYS A 73 22.87 -6.97 18.43
C LYS A 73 24.26 -6.70 17.90
N VAL A 74 24.39 -5.88 16.84
CA VAL A 74 25.69 -5.52 16.26
C VAL A 74 26.56 -4.77 17.26
N LEU A 75 25.99 -3.84 18.03
CA LEU A 75 26.71 -3.10 19.07
C LEU A 75 27.20 -4.03 20.20
N VAL A 76 26.37 -4.98 20.63
CA VAL A 76 26.75 -6.00 21.63
C VAL A 76 27.90 -6.86 21.10
N PHE A 77 27.78 -7.42 19.89
CA PHE A 77 28.85 -8.22 19.29
C PHE A 77 30.16 -7.43 19.12
N LYS A 78 30.07 -6.15 18.77
CA LYS A 78 31.24 -5.27 18.68
C LYS A 78 31.92 -5.11 20.04
N GLY A 79 31.15 -4.95 21.12
CA GLY A 79 31.65 -4.88 22.50
C GLY A 79 32.32 -6.18 22.95
N GLU A 80 31.66 -7.33 22.76
CA GLU A 80 32.20 -8.65 23.09
C GLU A 80 33.51 -8.93 22.34
N ARG A 81 33.55 -8.63 21.04
CA ARG A 81 34.75 -8.80 20.22
C ARG A 81 35.89 -7.89 20.68
N ALA A 82 35.58 -6.63 21.01
CA ALA A 82 36.57 -5.69 21.49
C ALA A 82 37.15 -6.12 22.85
N GLN A 83 36.31 -6.66 23.75
CA GLN A 83 36.73 -7.23 25.02
C GLN A 83 37.68 -8.42 24.81
N MET A 84 37.34 -9.36 23.93
CA MET A 84 38.22 -10.50 23.61
C MET A 84 39.58 -10.06 23.04
N LEU A 85 39.59 -8.99 22.25
CA LEU A 85 40.80 -8.45 21.63
C LEU A 85 41.53 -7.43 22.50
N SER A 86 41.00 -7.09 23.68
CA SER A 86 41.51 -6.02 24.56
C SER A 86 41.69 -4.67 23.86
N VAL A 87 40.82 -4.39 22.88
CA VAL A 87 40.78 -3.11 22.15
C VAL A 87 39.57 -2.28 22.60
N ASN A 88 39.64 -0.96 22.45
CA ASN A 88 38.48 -0.11 22.73
C ASN A 88 37.47 -0.22 21.58
N PRO A 89 36.20 -0.64 21.81
CA PRO A 89 35.20 -0.78 20.76
C PRO A 89 34.87 0.54 20.07
N ASP A 90 35.01 1.69 20.74
CA ASP A 90 34.65 3.01 20.20
C ASP A 90 35.85 3.77 19.64
N ALA A 91 37.02 3.13 19.57
CA ALA A 91 38.16 3.70 18.89
C ALA A 91 37.85 3.85 17.39
N VAL A 92 37.92 5.08 16.89
CA VAL A 92 37.86 5.34 15.45
C VAL A 92 39.13 4.78 14.83
N ALA A 93 39.01 3.65 14.14
CA ALA A 93 40.11 3.11 13.35
C ALA A 93 40.46 4.14 12.28
N GLN A 94 41.65 4.76 12.39
CA GLN A 94 42.17 5.54 11.27
C GLN A 94 42.37 4.57 10.10
N PRO A 95 41.93 4.94 8.87
CA PRO A 95 42.22 4.13 7.71
C PRO A 95 43.74 3.96 7.63
N VAL A 96 44.19 2.70 7.59
CA VAL A 96 45.61 2.37 7.50
C VAL A 96 46.14 3.05 6.25
N THR A 97 47.00 4.05 6.41
CA THR A 97 47.77 4.60 5.30
C THR A 97 48.70 3.49 4.84
N VAL A 98 48.34 2.84 3.73
CA VAL A 98 49.26 1.94 3.04
C VAL A 98 50.32 2.85 2.44
N GLY A 99 51.37 3.10 3.23
CA GLY A 99 52.49 3.90 2.83
C GLY A 99 53.29 3.14 1.79
N GLU A 100 53.14 3.51 0.53
CA GLU A 100 54.25 3.73 -0.39
C GLU A 100 53.76 4.47 -1.64
N GLY A 101 54.16 5.75 -1.76
CA GLY A 101 54.08 6.49 -3.03
C GLY A 101 53.34 7.82 -2.97
N LYS A 102 54.12 8.90 -2.88
CA LYS A 102 53.87 10.28 -3.33
C LYS A 102 52.44 10.59 -3.85
N GLY A 103 51.71 11.45 -3.15
CA GLY A 103 50.50 12.05 -3.73
C GLY A 103 49.72 12.98 -2.81
N LEU A 104 50.15 14.25 -2.77
CA LEU A 104 49.38 15.47 -2.50
C LEU A 104 48.55 15.54 -1.20
N SER A 105 49.04 16.43 -0.31
CA SER A 105 48.25 17.17 0.67
C SER A 105 46.91 17.59 0.06
N ARG A 106 45.81 17.05 0.58
CA ARG A 106 44.47 17.59 0.34
C ARG A 106 43.87 17.86 1.71
N ASP A 107 43.73 19.15 1.99
CA ASP A 107 43.25 19.71 3.23
C ASP A 107 42.08 18.92 3.80
N SER A 108 42.15 18.64 5.10
CA SER A 108 41.05 18.11 5.88
C SER A 108 39.83 19.03 5.73
N SER A 109 38.93 18.69 4.82
CA SER A 109 37.60 19.28 4.75
C SER A 109 36.88 18.89 6.04
N LYS A 110 36.88 19.81 7.00
CA LYS A 110 36.06 19.74 8.21
C LYS A 110 34.61 19.86 7.76
N VAL A 111 33.98 18.73 7.47
CA VAL A 111 32.52 18.67 7.32
C VAL A 111 31.93 18.79 8.73
N PRO A 112 31.23 19.89 9.08
CA PRO A 112 30.62 20.00 10.39
C PRO A 112 29.46 19.00 10.46
N LEU A 113 29.46 18.14 11.49
CA LEU A 113 28.29 17.37 11.86
C LEU A 113 27.26 18.33 12.46
N ILE A 114 26.15 18.56 11.74
CA ILE A 114 25.04 19.40 12.20
C ILE A 114 24.20 18.57 13.18
N PRO A 115 24.01 19.01 14.44
CA PRO A 115 23.09 18.34 15.36
C PRO A 115 21.66 18.49 14.84
N VAL A 116 20.91 17.39 14.83
CA VAL A 116 19.47 17.42 14.57
C VAL A 116 18.80 17.96 15.82
N ASP A 117 18.57 19.26 15.85
CA ASP A 117 17.75 19.91 16.88
C ASP A 117 16.32 19.36 16.76
N GLN A 118 15.87 18.64 17.78
CA GLN A 118 14.47 18.23 17.90
C GLN A 118 13.67 19.48 18.26
N GLY A 119 13.23 20.19 17.22
CA GLY A 119 12.18 21.20 17.33
C GLY A 119 10.94 20.55 17.95
N ARG A 120 10.74 20.76 19.24
CA ARG A 120 9.46 20.59 19.90
C ARG A 120 8.57 21.77 19.47
N SER A 121 7.51 21.44 18.75
CA SER A 121 6.26 22.21 18.69
C SER A 121 5.14 21.35 19.22
#